data_AF-A0A535E8X1-F1
#
_entry.id   AF-A0A535E8X1-F1
#
_cell.length_a   1.000
_cell.length_b   1.000
_cell.length_c   1.000
_cell.angle_alpha   90.00
_cell.angle_beta   90.00
_cell.angle_gamma   90.00
#
_symmetry.space_group_name_H-M   'P 1'
#
loop_
_entity.id
_entity.type
_entity.pdbx_description
1 polymer ?
#
loop_
_entity_poly.entity_id
_entity_poly.type
_entity_poly.pdbx_seq_one_letter_code
_entity_poly.pdbx_strand_id
1 'polypeptide(L)'
;MRRSAWLLVLAVRTTFHSISGEWLVPKAKQLKAGEAEYSSSWIGIGGGCLDTACTLFDSTLIQAGIGHDVDAAGSADYYAWWETVPAPLIRTGLVVRPGDHMRVDIAESALAPEVWTITIANLSTSISFGITLPYTSTYGTAEWVIETPVVISDTGAVTVGPMPDLAIVHFDNATANGLPAAFVAAEQMQLVDFDLSLIATPSLPDSDTDGFNDCAHRKSCPTPRSELR
;
A
#
# COMPACT_ATOMS: atom_id res chain seq x y z
N MET A 1 -2.32 5.80 11.29
CA MET A 1 -2.83 4.71 10.44
C MET A 1 -2.30 3.39 10.99
N ARG A 2 -2.96 2.25 10.72
CA ARG A 2 -2.39 0.92 11.00
C ARG A 2 -2.22 0.16 9.70
N ARG A 3 -1.06 -0.48 9.52
CA ARG A 3 -0.59 -1.00 8.23
C ARG A 3 -0.19 -2.47 8.34
N SER A 4 -0.55 -3.27 7.34
CA SER A 4 0.14 -4.53 6.94
C SER A 4 1.08 -4.15 5.84
N ALA A 5 2.21 -3.63 6.23
CA ALA A 5 3.20 -3.28 5.27
C ALA A 5 4.02 -4.54 4.93
N TRP A 6 4.48 -4.65 3.70
CA TRP A 6 5.94 -4.70 3.61
C TRP A 6 6.40 -3.27 3.79
N LEU A 7 6.83 -3.01 5.02
CA LEU A 7 7.74 -1.91 5.23
C LEU A 7 9.04 -2.43 4.66
N LEU A 8 9.39 -2.01 3.47
CA LEU A 8 10.77 -2.18 3.05
C LEU A 8 11.59 -1.16 3.88
N VAL A 9 12.11 -1.57 5.03
CA VAL A 9 13.22 -0.85 5.70
C VAL A 9 14.48 -1.18 4.93
N LEU A 10 14.60 -0.82 3.66
CA LEU A 10 15.84 -1.09 2.95
C LEU A 10 16.94 -0.16 3.44
N ALA A 11 17.75 -0.72 4.34
CA ALA A 11 19.02 -0.22 4.86
C ALA A 11 19.01 1.21 5.43
N VAL A 12 19.38 1.29 6.70
CA VAL A 12 19.94 2.50 7.32
C VAL A 12 20.97 3.11 6.35
N ARG A 13 20.61 4.24 5.69
CA ARG A 13 21.42 5.16 4.82
C ARG A 13 21.03 5.33 3.34
N THR A 14 19.95 4.75 2.82
CA THR A 14 19.49 5.05 1.44
C THR A 14 18.33 6.05 1.45
N THR A 15 18.36 7.06 0.58
CA THR A 15 17.22 7.97 0.35
C THR A 15 16.41 7.51 -0.85
N PHE A 16 15.09 7.61 -0.77
CA PHE A 16 14.17 7.17 -1.83
C PHE A 16 13.61 8.35 -2.61
N HIS A 17 13.94 8.40 -3.90
CA HIS A 17 13.51 9.43 -4.85
C HIS A 17 12.53 8.87 -5.90
N SER A 18 12.43 7.56 -6.03
CA SER A 18 11.32 6.94 -6.76
C SER A 18 10.95 5.57 -6.19
N ILE A 19 9.69 5.20 -6.37
CA ILE A 19 9.12 3.90 -6.04
C ILE A 19 8.11 3.50 -7.11
N SER A 20 8.04 2.22 -7.47
CA SER A 20 6.98 1.66 -8.30
C SER A 20 6.55 0.29 -7.82
N GLY A 21 5.35 -0.14 -8.21
CA GLY A 21 4.89 -1.51 -8.02
C GLY A 21 3.65 -1.80 -8.85
N GLU A 22 3.44 -3.08 -9.13
CA GLU A 22 2.32 -3.61 -9.89
C GLU A 22 1.56 -4.66 -9.06
N TRP A 23 0.24 -4.70 -9.20
CA TRP A 23 -0.60 -5.72 -8.57
C TRP A 23 -1.95 -5.85 -9.25
N LEU A 24 -2.62 -6.98 -9.04
CA LEU A 24 -4.04 -7.11 -9.37
C LEU A 24 -4.89 -6.56 -8.23
N VAL A 25 -5.94 -5.81 -8.56
CA VAL A 25 -6.92 -5.36 -7.58
C VAL A 25 -7.57 -6.60 -6.94
N PRO A 26 -7.44 -6.79 -5.62
CA PRO A 26 -8.01 -7.96 -4.96
C PRO A 26 -9.54 -7.88 -4.99
N LYS A 27 -10.18 -9.05 -4.94
CA LYS A 27 -11.61 -9.10 -4.61
C LYS A 27 -11.78 -8.96 -3.10
N ALA A 28 -12.46 -7.90 -2.67
CA ALA A 28 -12.96 -7.71 -1.31
C ALA A 28 -14.39 -8.24 -1.17
N LYS A 29 -14.67 -8.87 -0.02
CA LYS A 29 -16.00 -9.28 0.42
C LYS A 29 -16.17 -8.98 1.90
N GLN A 30 -17.41 -8.84 2.32
CA GLN A 30 -17.71 -8.65 3.73
C GLN A 30 -17.25 -9.87 4.55
N LEU A 31 -16.41 -9.66 5.55
CA LEU A 31 -16.01 -10.68 6.52
C LEU A 31 -17.11 -10.89 7.56
N LYS A 32 -17.69 -9.80 8.06
CA LYS A 32 -18.73 -9.80 9.08
C LYS A 32 -19.99 -9.08 8.58
N ALA A 33 -21.07 -9.86 8.45
CA ALA A 33 -22.34 -9.35 7.97
C ALA A 33 -22.84 -8.15 8.80
N GLY A 34 -23.19 -7.06 8.12
CA GLY A 34 -23.70 -5.83 8.74
C GLY A 34 -22.62 -4.86 9.23
N GLU A 35 -21.33 -5.15 9.03
CA GLU A 35 -20.21 -4.28 9.39
C GLU A 35 -19.57 -3.67 8.14
N ALA A 36 -19.31 -2.37 8.16
CA ALA A 36 -18.52 -1.72 7.11
C ALA A 36 -17.03 -1.99 7.36
N GLU A 37 -16.32 -2.37 6.32
CA GLU A 37 -14.93 -2.84 6.35
C GLU A 37 -14.11 -2.06 5.33
N TYR A 38 -12.85 -1.80 5.65
CA TYR A 38 -12.05 -0.83 4.93
C TYR A 38 -10.66 -1.36 4.73
N SER A 39 -10.15 -1.24 3.51
CA SER A 39 -8.79 -1.64 3.24
C SER A 39 -8.26 -1.05 1.94
N SER A 40 -6.94 -1.03 1.82
CA SER A 40 -6.26 -0.41 0.68
C SER A 40 -4.93 -1.10 0.41
N SER A 41 -4.56 -1.21 -0.87
CA SER A 41 -3.23 -1.63 -1.33
C SER A 41 -2.54 -0.43 -1.97
N TRP A 42 -1.31 -0.08 -1.55
CA TRP A 42 -0.64 1.14 -1.99
C TRP A 42 0.89 1.04 -1.91
N ILE A 43 1.56 2.01 -2.54
CA ILE A 43 3.00 2.24 -2.41
C ILE A 43 3.27 3.67 -1.94
N GLY A 44 4.39 3.90 -1.25
CA GLY A 44 4.70 5.23 -0.75
C GLY A 44 6.17 5.45 -0.37
N ILE A 45 6.52 6.73 -0.23
CA ILE A 45 7.82 7.18 0.28
C ILE A 45 7.60 7.97 1.57
N GLY A 46 8.33 7.61 2.63
CA GLY A 46 8.15 8.10 3.99
C GLY A 46 7.15 7.26 4.81
N GLY A 47 6.70 7.78 5.94
CA GLY A 47 5.68 7.24 6.85
C GLY A 47 6.09 6.01 7.66
N GLY A 48 7.17 5.35 7.26
CA GLY A 48 7.63 4.10 7.84
C GLY A 48 8.52 4.26 9.07
N CYS A 49 8.99 3.12 9.59
CA CYS A 49 9.99 3.09 10.65
C CYS A 49 11.39 3.40 10.08
N LEU A 50 12.10 4.32 10.72
CA LEU A 50 13.46 4.71 10.34
C LEU A 50 14.53 3.79 10.96
N ASP A 51 14.13 2.85 11.81
CA ASP A 51 14.98 1.82 12.39
C ASP A 51 14.25 0.47 12.48
N THR A 52 15.02 -0.62 12.62
CA THR A 52 14.49 -1.99 12.70
C THR A 52 13.74 -2.29 14.00
N ALA A 53 13.85 -1.42 15.00
CA ALA A 53 13.12 -1.54 16.26
C ALA A 53 11.81 -0.72 16.25
N CYS A 54 11.51 -0.02 15.15
CA CYS A 54 10.42 0.93 15.03
C CYS A 54 10.34 1.94 16.19
N THR A 55 11.50 2.46 16.63
CA THR A 55 11.54 3.49 17.68
C THR A 55 11.56 4.92 17.14
N LEU A 56 11.91 5.08 15.86
CA LEU A 56 11.89 6.32 15.11
C LEU A 56 10.96 6.20 13.90
N PHE A 57 10.15 7.24 13.65
CA PHE A 57 9.16 7.26 12.58
C PHE A 57 9.38 8.44 11.64
N ASP A 58 9.13 8.21 10.37
CA ASP A 58 9.11 9.24 9.34
C ASP A 58 7.81 10.06 9.46
N SER A 59 7.94 11.39 9.55
CA SER A 59 6.79 12.30 9.70
C SER A 59 6.15 12.73 8.37
N THR A 60 6.77 12.38 7.25
CA THR A 60 6.32 12.69 5.89
C THR A 60 5.81 11.41 5.24
N LEU A 61 4.83 11.49 4.36
CA LEU A 61 4.41 10.36 3.54
C LEU A 61 3.73 10.86 2.28
N ILE A 62 4.30 10.51 1.14
CA ILE A 62 3.66 10.58 -0.17
C ILE A 62 3.29 9.17 -0.62
N GLN A 63 2.02 8.95 -0.94
CA GLN A 63 1.52 7.60 -1.21
C GLN A 63 0.37 7.61 -2.23
N ALA A 64 0.21 6.48 -2.92
CA ALA A 64 -0.89 6.27 -3.85
C ALA A 64 -1.22 4.79 -3.99
N GLY A 65 -2.48 4.49 -4.27
CA GLY A 65 -2.92 3.12 -4.38
C GLY A 65 -4.41 2.97 -4.68
N ILE A 66 -4.92 1.80 -4.32
CA ILE A 66 -6.27 1.34 -4.62
C ILE A 66 -6.96 0.98 -3.31
N GLY A 67 -8.04 1.70 -3.00
CA GLY A 67 -8.96 1.35 -1.91
C GLY A 67 -9.97 0.31 -2.38
N HIS A 68 -10.33 -0.58 -1.47
CA HIS A 68 -11.27 -1.68 -1.68
C HIS A 68 -12.12 -1.86 -0.42
N ASP A 69 -13.04 -0.92 -0.23
CA ASP A 69 -13.96 -0.86 0.91
C ASP A 69 -15.17 -1.76 0.67
N VAL A 70 -15.78 -2.24 1.75
CA VAL A 70 -17.05 -2.99 1.72
C VAL A 70 -18.02 -2.33 2.69
N ASP A 71 -19.17 -1.88 2.18
CA ASP A 71 -20.18 -1.26 3.04
C ASP A 71 -20.89 -2.28 3.94
N ALA A 72 -21.67 -1.78 4.92
CA ALA A 72 -22.41 -2.62 5.84
C ALA A 72 -23.46 -3.54 5.15
N ALA A 73 -23.88 -3.22 3.92
CA ALA A 73 -24.78 -4.05 3.12
C ALA A 73 -24.03 -5.12 2.30
N GLY A 74 -22.69 -5.14 2.35
CA GLY A 74 -21.82 -6.08 1.64
C GLY A 74 -21.45 -5.64 0.21
N SER A 75 -21.71 -4.38 -0.16
CA SER A 75 -21.33 -3.83 -1.48
C SER A 75 -19.89 -3.34 -1.45
N ALA A 76 -19.07 -3.84 -2.37
CA ALA A 76 -17.67 -3.43 -2.49
C ALA A 76 -17.53 -2.17 -3.37
N ASP A 77 -16.72 -1.22 -2.92
CA ASP A 77 -16.34 0.01 -3.60
C ASP A 77 -14.83 0.03 -3.86
N TYR A 78 -14.44 0.27 -5.11
CA TYR A 78 -13.04 0.27 -5.55
C TYR A 78 -12.68 1.62 -6.14
N TYR A 79 -11.57 2.19 -5.69
CA TYR A 79 -11.16 3.52 -6.11
C TYR A 79 -9.65 3.70 -6.07
N ALA A 80 -9.10 4.38 -7.08
CA ALA A 80 -7.73 4.86 -7.04
C ALA A 80 -7.64 6.17 -6.27
N TRP A 81 -6.59 6.34 -5.47
CA TRP A 81 -6.39 7.50 -4.61
C TRP A 81 -4.90 7.86 -4.47
N TRP A 82 -4.63 9.09 -4.04
CA TRP A 82 -3.30 9.56 -3.65
C TRP A 82 -3.38 10.44 -2.40
N GLU A 83 -2.28 10.55 -1.67
CA GLU A 83 -2.20 11.34 -0.44
C GLU A 83 -0.79 11.89 -0.22
N THR A 84 -0.71 13.10 0.35
CA THR A 84 0.52 13.70 0.89
C THR A 84 0.27 14.15 2.32
N VAL A 85 0.70 13.33 3.28
CA VAL A 85 0.45 13.56 4.72
C VAL A 85 1.07 14.90 5.15
N PRO A 86 0.34 15.75 5.89
CA PRO A 86 -0.90 15.47 6.61
C PRO A 86 -2.21 15.80 5.88
N ALA A 87 -2.18 16.14 4.59
CA ALA A 87 -3.42 16.32 3.83
C ALA A 87 -4.16 14.97 3.72
N PRO A 88 -5.51 14.97 3.72
CA PRO A 88 -6.28 13.74 3.59
C PRO A 88 -6.15 13.14 2.19
N LEU A 89 -6.37 11.83 2.09
CA LEU A 89 -6.47 11.11 0.82
C LEU A 89 -7.47 11.76 -0.16
N ILE A 90 -7.10 11.77 -1.44
CA ILE A 90 -7.92 12.28 -2.54
C ILE A 90 -8.20 11.13 -3.51
N ARG A 91 -9.49 10.81 -3.70
CA ARG A 91 -9.94 9.86 -4.72
C ARG A 91 -9.77 10.48 -6.11
N THR A 92 -9.30 9.69 -7.06
CA THR A 92 -9.15 10.07 -8.46
C THR A 92 -10.40 9.72 -9.26
N GLY A 93 -10.46 10.16 -10.53
CA GLY A 93 -11.48 9.73 -11.48
C GLY A 93 -11.16 8.42 -12.22
N LEU A 94 -10.04 7.77 -11.91
CA LEU A 94 -9.65 6.52 -12.57
C LEU A 94 -10.58 5.39 -12.11
N VAL A 95 -11.25 4.76 -13.08
CA VAL A 95 -12.14 3.62 -12.81
C VAL A 95 -11.30 2.37 -12.54
N VAL A 96 -11.62 1.68 -11.45
CA VAL A 96 -10.90 0.50 -10.98
C VAL A 96 -11.91 -0.60 -10.66
N ARG A 97 -11.57 -1.85 -10.98
CA ARG A 97 -12.40 -3.04 -10.73
C ARG A 97 -11.56 -4.18 -10.17
N PRO A 98 -12.18 -5.13 -9.43
CA PRO A 98 -11.51 -6.37 -9.06
C PRO A 98 -10.90 -7.08 -10.26
N GLY A 99 -9.63 -7.48 -10.13
CA GLY A 99 -8.87 -8.17 -11.18
C GLY A 99 -8.21 -7.24 -12.21
N ASP A 100 -8.41 -5.92 -12.15
CA ASP A 100 -7.63 -5.00 -12.97
C ASP A 100 -6.16 -5.07 -12.56
N HIS A 101 -5.26 -5.06 -13.54
CA HIS A 101 -3.82 -4.96 -13.36
C HIS A 101 -3.44 -3.50 -13.22
N MET A 102 -2.99 -3.12 -12.03
CA MET A 102 -2.65 -1.75 -11.66
C MET A 102 -1.14 -1.60 -11.53
N ARG A 103 -0.66 -0.44 -11.93
CA ARG A 103 0.70 0.04 -11.69
C ARG A 103 0.66 1.40 -11.01
N VAL A 104 1.47 1.58 -9.99
CA VAL A 104 1.69 2.90 -9.37
C VAL A 104 3.16 3.26 -9.47
N ASP A 105 3.44 4.52 -9.81
CA ASP A 105 4.78 5.11 -9.84
C ASP A 105 4.74 6.44 -9.08
N ILE A 106 5.68 6.64 -8.16
CA ILE A 106 5.91 7.92 -7.47
C ILE A 106 7.37 8.28 -7.68
N ALA A 107 7.65 9.44 -8.26
CA ALA A 107 9.02 9.85 -8.57
C ALA A 107 9.24 11.36 -8.37
N GLU A 108 10.35 11.71 -7.73
CA GLU A 108 10.83 13.08 -7.62
C GLU A 108 11.43 13.57 -8.94
N SER A 109 11.21 14.83 -9.26
CA SER A 109 11.80 15.48 -10.42
C SER A 109 13.31 15.64 -10.25
N ALA A 110 14.07 15.10 -11.21
CA ALA A 110 15.53 15.29 -11.28
C ALA A 110 15.94 16.77 -11.50
N LEU A 111 15.02 17.64 -11.91
CA LEU A 111 15.26 19.06 -12.17
C LEU A 111 14.78 19.97 -11.04
N ALA A 112 13.92 19.46 -10.15
CA ALA A 112 13.28 20.23 -9.10
C ALA A 112 13.08 19.33 -7.87
N PRO A 113 14.02 19.35 -6.91
CA PRO A 113 13.86 18.63 -5.65
C PRO A 113 12.54 18.99 -4.96
N GLU A 114 11.98 18.03 -4.24
CA GLU A 114 10.69 18.06 -3.56
C GLU A 114 9.49 18.28 -4.49
N VAL A 115 9.67 18.18 -5.82
CA VAL A 115 8.55 18.15 -6.77
C VAL A 115 8.35 16.72 -7.24
N TRP A 116 7.23 16.13 -6.88
CA TRP A 116 6.93 14.73 -7.10
C TRP A 116 5.86 14.57 -8.17
N THR A 117 5.98 13.50 -8.96
CA THR A 117 4.93 13.02 -9.85
C THR A 117 4.40 11.69 -9.32
N ILE A 118 3.09 11.62 -9.17
CA ILE A 118 2.35 10.38 -8.86
C ILE A 118 1.62 9.96 -10.13
N THR A 119 1.80 8.71 -10.54
CA THR A 119 1.08 8.09 -11.66
C THR A 119 0.40 6.82 -11.17
N ILE A 120 -0.88 6.66 -11.51
CA ILE A 120 -1.66 5.44 -11.27
C ILE A 120 -2.19 4.98 -12.63
N ALA A 121 -1.74 3.82 -13.11
CA ALA A 121 -2.12 3.27 -14.40
C ALA A 121 -2.90 1.97 -14.22
N ASN A 122 -4.06 1.89 -14.87
CA ASN A 122 -4.79 0.65 -15.05
C ASN A 122 -4.32 0.01 -16.36
N LEU A 123 -3.40 -0.95 -16.27
CA LEU A 123 -2.80 -1.63 -17.41
C LEU A 123 -3.81 -2.51 -18.16
N SER A 124 -4.86 -3.00 -17.48
CA SER A 124 -5.94 -3.76 -18.12
C SER A 124 -6.81 -2.92 -19.05
N THR A 125 -6.91 -1.61 -18.81
CA THR A 125 -7.71 -0.68 -19.62
C THR A 125 -6.89 0.35 -20.39
N SER A 126 -5.59 0.42 -20.13
CA SER A 126 -4.66 1.42 -20.67
C SER A 126 -5.02 2.88 -20.33
N ILE A 127 -5.71 3.11 -19.22
CA ILE A 127 -6.07 4.45 -18.72
C ILE A 127 -5.20 4.77 -17.50
N SER A 128 -4.77 6.03 -17.39
CA SER A 128 -3.96 6.49 -16.26
C SER A 128 -4.45 7.81 -15.67
N PHE A 129 -4.10 8.01 -14.41
CA PHE A 129 -4.14 9.27 -13.69
C PHE A 129 -2.71 9.72 -13.40
N GLY A 130 -2.46 11.03 -13.45
CA GLY A 130 -1.17 11.61 -13.12
C GLY A 130 -1.32 12.99 -12.46
N ILE A 131 -0.47 13.27 -11.48
CA ILE A 131 -0.39 14.58 -10.82
C ILE A 131 1.07 14.90 -10.47
N THR A 132 1.43 16.17 -10.61
CA THR A 132 2.72 16.70 -10.16
C THR A 132 2.49 17.78 -9.11
N LEU A 133 3.18 17.69 -7.97
CA LEU A 133 3.00 18.58 -6.84
C LEU A 133 4.27 18.73 -5.99
N PRO A 134 4.46 19.88 -5.32
CA PRO A 134 5.51 20.02 -4.32
C PRO A 134 5.15 19.25 -3.04
N TYR A 135 6.13 18.55 -2.46
CA TYR A 135 6.03 17.85 -1.19
C TYR A 135 7.41 17.68 -0.54
N THR A 136 7.59 18.25 0.63
CA THR A 136 8.81 18.07 1.44
C THR A 136 8.78 16.67 2.05
N SER A 137 9.77 15.86 1.68
CA SER A 137 9.93 14.47 2.13
C SER A 137 11.19 14.35 2.98
N THR A 138 11.20 13.43 3.93
CA THR A 138 12.44 12.99 4.59
C THR A 138 13.14 11.86 3.83
N TYR A 139 12.53 11.36 2.76
CA TYR A 139 13.08 10.34 1.85
C TYR A 139 13.45 9.01 2.55
N GLY A 140 12.95 8.79 3.78
CA GLY A 140 13.55 7.85 4.72
C GLY A 140 13.17 6.39 4.47
N THR A 141 12.02 6.13 3.86
CA THR A 141 11.48 4.79 3.62
C THR A 141 10.78 4.70 2.27
N ALA A 142 10.68 3.49 1.74
CA ALA A 142 9.83 3.10 0.62
C ALA A 142 8.97 1.92 1.08
N GLU A 143 7.69 1.88 0.76
CA GLU A 143 6.78 0.85 1.28
C GLU A 143 5.82 0.32 0.20
N TRP A 144 5.48 -0.98 0.29
CA TRP A 144 4.42 -1.64 -0.47
C TRP A 144 3.49 -2.33 0.51
N VAL A 145 2.24 -1.89 0.58
CA VAL A 145 1.44 -2.06 1.79
C VAL A 145 0.01 -2.45 1.46
N ILE A 146 -0.54 -3.37 2.24
CA ILE A 146 -1.98 -3.44 2.50
C ILE A 146 -2.25 -2.72 3.82
N GLU A 147 -3.26 -1.86 3.92
CA GLU A 147 -3.60 -1.25 5.21
C GLU A 147 -5.10 -1.24 5.49
N THR A 148 -5.42 -1.01 6.76
CA THR A 148 -6.75 -0.61 7.20
C THR A 148 -6.68 0.85 7.64
N PRO A 149 -7.50 1.76 7.06
CA PRO A 149 -7.47 3.16 7.43
C PRO A 149 -7.94 3.38 8.86
N VAL A 150 -7.56 4.52 9.44
CA VAL A 150 -8.23 5.05 10.61
C VAL A 150 -9.55 5.66 10.14
N VAL A 151 -10.65 5.23 10.74
CA VAL A 151 -12.00 5.71 10.44
C VAL A 151 -12.56 6.45 11.64
N ILE A 152 -13.39 7.44 11.37
CA ILE A 152 -14.17 8.13 12.39
C ILE A 152 -15.58 7.57 12.27
N SER A 153 -16.04 6.86 13.30
CA SER A 153 -17.42 6.35 13.33
C SER A 153 -18.44 7.49 13.39
N ASP A 154 -19.70 7.19 13.11
CA ASP A 154 -20.82 8.15 13.24
C ASP A 154 -20.93 8.78 14.66
N THR A 155 -20.35 8.11 15.66
CA THR A 155 -20.30 8.61 17.05
C THR A 155 -19.12 9.55 17.33
N GLY A 156 -18.28 9.81 16.34
CA GLY A 156 -17.04 10.58 16.47
C GLY A 156 -15.88 9.79 17.07
N ALA A 157 -16.05 8.50 17.38
CA ALA A 157 -14.96 7.66 17.86
C ALA A 157 -13.97 7.37 16.72
N VAL A 158 -12.69 7.61 16.98
CA VAL A 158 -11.57 7.26 16.09
C VAL A 158 -11.25 5.79 16.30
N THR A 159 -11.49 4.97 15.27
CA THR A 159 -11.21 3.54 15.28
C THR A 159 -10.35 3.17 14.08
N VAL A 160 -9.79 1.97 14.08
CA VAL A 160 -9.19 1.39 12.87
C VAL A 160 -10.29 0.61 12.17
N GLY A 161 -10.45 0.81 10.87
CA GLY A 161 -11.46 0.11 10.08
C GLY A 161 -11.18 -1.41 10.08
N PRO A 162 -12.19 -2.27 10.27
CA PRO A 162 -11.98 -3.71 10.17
C PRO A 162 -11.60 -4.11 8.73
N MET A 163 -10.70 -5.08 8.59
CA MET A 163 -10.25 -5.62 7.30
C MET A 163 -11.30 -6.59 6.71
N PRO A 164 -11.73 -6.44 5.45
CA PRO A 164 -12.63 -7.37 4.79
C PRO A 164 -12.01 -8.75 4.53
N ASP A 165 -12.82 -9.71 4.06
CA ASP A 165 -12.32 -10.94 3.44
C ASP A 165 -11.73 -10.59 2.07
N LEU A 166 -10.41 -10.38 2.07
CA LEU A 166 -9.65 -9.91 0.93
C LEU A 166 -8.94 -11.08 0.24
N ALA A 167 -9.13 -11.19 -1.08
CA ALA A 167 -8.29 -12.06 -1.90
C ALA A 167 -6.81 -11.67 -1.77
N ILE A 168 -5.91 -12.62 -2.03
CA ILE A 168 -4.46 -12.39 -1.96
C ILE A 168 -4.10 -11.19 -2.84
N VAL A 169 -3.38 -10.22 -2.28
CA VAL A 169 -2.74 -9.16 -3.06
C VAL A 169 -1.34 -9.65 -3.38
N HIS A 170 -1.04 -9.68 -4.68
CA HIS A 170 0.27 -10.02 -5.18
C HIS A 170 0.91 -8.74 -5.71
N PHE A 171 1.84 -8.19 -4.93
CA PHE A 171 2.71 -7.12 -5.42
C PHE A 171 3.85 -7.75 -6.20
N ASP A 172 4.23 -7.10 -7.30
CA ASP A 172 5.30 -7.52 -8.19
C ASP A 172 5.89 -6.32 -8.95
N ASN A 173 6.97 -6.52 -9.70
CA ASN A 173 7.71 -5.49 -10.44
C ASN A 173 8.05 -4.29 -9.55
N ALA A 174 8.32 -4.54 -8.27
CA ALA A 174 8.61 -3.51 -7.29
C ALA A 174 9.97 -2.89 -7.57
N THR A 175 10.03 -1.55 -7.66
CA THR A 175 11.31 -0.85 -7.80
C THR A 175 11.46 0.28 -6.79
N ALA A 176 12.69 0.50 -6.34
CA ALA A 176 13.11 1.66 -5.58
C ALA A 176 14.28 2.32 -6.31
N ASN A 177 14.20 3.63 -6.56
CA ASN A 177 15.22 4.38 -7.31
C ASN A 177 15.55 3.76 -8.69
N GLY A 178 14.57 3.13 -9.33
CA GLY A 178 14.71 2.48 -10.63
C GLY A 178 15.47 1.15 -10.64
N LEU A 179 15.75 0.58 -9.47
CA LEU A 179 16.30 -0.77 -9.30
C LEU A 179 15.25 -1.69 -8.66
N PRO A 180 15.30 -3.01 -8.92
CA PRO A 180 14.44 -3.97 -8.23
C PRO A 180 14.48 -3.77 -6.71
N ALA A 181 13.31 -3.90 -6.06
CA ALA A 181 13.18 -3.63 -4.64
C ALA A 181 14.06 -4.54 -3.78
N ALA A 182 14.39 -5.75 -4.25
CA ALA A 182 15.28 -6.67 -3.52
C ALA A 182 14.84 -6.92 -2.07
N PHE A 183 13.55 -7.22 -1.88
CA PHE A 183 12.92 -7.48 -0.59
C PHE A 183 13.71 -8.52 0.21
N VAL A 184 13.90 -8.24 1.50
CA VAL A 184 14.50 -9.20 2.45
C VAL A 184 13.50 -9.57 3.53
N ALA A 185 13.44 -10.85 3.88
CA ALA A 185 12.46 -11.37 4.83
C ALA A 185 12.49 -10.72 6.22
N ALA A 186 13.62 -10.13 6.61
CA ALA A 186 13.77 -9.44 7.90
C ALA A 186 13.03 -8.10 7.97
N GLU A 187 12.62 -7.53 6.84
CA GLU A 187 11.92 -6.24 6.75
C GLU A 187 10.39 -6.43 6.75
N GLN A 188 9.91 -7.67 6.70
CA GLN A 188 8.49 -7.99 6.70
C GLN A 188 7.75 -7.41 7.93
N MET A 189 6.58 -6.80 7.73
CA MET A 189 5.67 -6.41 8.81
C MET A 189 4.32 -7.10 8.70
N GLN A 190 3.71 -7.43 9.83
CA GLN A 190 2.35 -7.94 9.89
C GLN A 190 1.39 -6.83 10.29
N LEU A 191 0.16 -6.83 9.75
CA LEU A 191 -0.90 -6.01 10.34
C LEU A 191 -1.48 -6.72 11.53
N VAL A 192 -1.51 -5.99 12.65
CA VAL A 192 -2.13 -6.44 13.89
C VAL A 192 -3.07 -5.37 14.45
N ASP A 193 -4.10 -5.82 15.17
CA ASP A 193 -5.02 -4.95 15.90
C ASP A 193 -4.45 -4.50 17.27
N PHE A 194 -5.17 -3.71 18.06
CA PHE A 194 -4.68 -3.03 19.29
C PHE A 194 -4.40 -4.05 20.39
N ASP A 195 -5.10 -5.18 20.33
CA ASP A 195 -4.89 -6.35 21.16
C ASP A 195 -3.82 -7.30 20.60
N LEU A 196 -3.09 -6.90 19.54
CA LEU A 196 -2.08 -7.69 18.82
C LEU A 196 -2.65 -8.87 18.03
N SER A 197 -3.96 -8.91 17.81
CA SER A 197 -4.59 -9.91 16.94
C SER A 197 -4.12 -9.70 15.49
N LEU A 198 -3.67 -10.78 14.86
CA LEU A 198 -3.20 -10.77 13.47
C LEU A 198 -4.35 -10.51 12.49
N ILE A 199 -4.17 -9.54 11.60
CA ILE A 199 -5.13 -9.17 10.55
C ILE A 199 -4.61 -9.57 9.17
N ALA A 200 -3.33 -9.35 8.86
CA ALA A 200 -2.75 -9.74 7.56
C ALA A 200 -1.29 -10.13 7.70
N THR A 201 -0.89 -11.13 6.90
CA THR A 201 0.46 -11.70 6.90
C THR A 201 1.01 -11.70 5.49
N PRO A 202 2.19 -11.10 5.29
CA PRO A 202 2.88 -11.25 4.03
C PRO A 202 3.57 -12.61 3.84
N SER A 203 3.96 -12.95 2.61
CA SER A 203 4.72 -14.17 2.29
C SER A 203 6.23 -13.97 2.53
N LEU A 204 7.07 -14.87 2.01
CA LEU A 204 8.44 -14.49 1.66
C LEU A 204 8.42 -13.83 0.27
N PRO A 205 9.47 -13.08 -0.11
CA PRO A 205 9.63 -12.62 -1.48
C PRO A 205 9.70 -13.80 -2.46
N ASP A 206 9.34 -13.57 -3.71
CA ASP A 206 9.59 -14.48 -4.83
C ASP A 206 11.08 -14.56 -5.20
N SER A 207 11.37 -15.20 -6.34
CA SER A 207 12.73 -15.61 -6.70
C SER A 207 13.65 -14.48 -7.14
N ASP A 208 13.10 -13.44 -7.75
CA ASP A 208 13.75 -12.19 -8.15
C ASP A 208 13.61 -11.09 -7.09
N THR A 209 12.85 -11.36 -6.03
CA THR A 209 12.80 -10.56 -4.79
C THR A 209 12.22 -9.17 -5.00
N ASP A 210 11.41 -8.98 -6.03
CA ASP A 210 10.65 -7.77 -6.31
C ASP A 210 9.14 -8.01 -6.31
N GLY A 211 8.70 -9.18 -5.85
CA GLY A 211 7.30 -9.41 -5.52
C GLY A 211 7.09 -10.27 -4.27
N PHE A 212 5.85 -10.25 -3.80
CA PHE A 212 5.37 -11.01 -2.65
C PHE A 212 3.84 -11.12 -2.70
N ASN A 213 3.30 -12.00 -1.85
CA ASN A 213 1.87 -12.04 -1.54
C ASN A 213 1.58 -11.46 -0.16
N ASP A 214 0.41 -10.88 0.02
CA ASP A 214 -0.14 -10.53 1.32
C ASP A 214 -1.56 -11.09 1.48
N CYS A 215 -1.80 -11.71 2.63
CA CYS A 215 -2.96 -12.53 2.92
C CYS A 215 -3.68 -12.00 4.16
N ALA A 216 -4.88 -11.44 3.95
CA ALA A 216 -5.79 -11.11 5.04
C ALA A 216 -6.28 -12.36 5.77
N HIS A 217 -6.39 -12.28 7.10
CA HIS A 217 -6.94 -13.29 8.01
C HIS A 217 -6.25 -14.66 7.89
N ARG A 218 -4.94 -14.67 7.62
CA ARG A 218 -4.10 -15.87 7.54
C ARG A 218 -2.84 -15.70 8.36
N LYS A 219 -2.38 -16.80 8.99
CA LYS A 219 -1.13 -16.86 9.77
C LYS A 219 0.13 -17.02 8.89
N SER A 220 -0.06 -17.37 7.64
CA SER A 220 1.00 -17.60 6.67
C SER A 220 0.44 -17.29 5.28
N CYS A 221 1.28 -16.72 4.42
CA CYS A 221 0.93 -16.47 3.04
C CYS A 221 1.92 -17.22 2.13
N PRO A 222 1.45 -17.94 1.10
CA PRO A 222 2.36 -18.65 0.20
C PRO A 222 3.18 -17.65 -0.62
N THR A 223 4.46 -17.92 -0.80
CA THR A 223 5.29 -17.17 -1.76
C THR A 223 4.70 -17.26 -3.17
N PRO A 224 4.71 -16.16 -3.96
CA PRO A 224 4.35 -16.20 -5.36
C PRO A 224 5.14 -17.28 -6.12
N ARG A 225 4.52 -17.84 -7.16
CA ARG A 225 5.13 -18.90 -7.99
C ARG A 225 5.37 -18.46 -9.43
N SER A 226 4.94 -17.27 -9.78
CA SER A 226 4.93 -16.74 -11.12
C SER A 226 4.80 -15.24 -11.07
N GLU A 227 5.60 -14.57 -11.88
CA GLU A 227 5.47 -13.12 -12.07
C GLU A 227 4.09 -12.73 -12.61
N LEU A 228 3.67 -11.55 -12.18
CA LEU A 228 2.62 -10.77 -12.76
C LEU A 228 3.05 -10.30 -14.15
N ARG A 229 2.23 -10.59 -15.15
CA ARG A 229 2.46 -10.23 -16.56
C ARG A 229 1.36 -9.36 -17.10
#